data_AF-A0AA39WVQ3-F1
#
_entry.id   AF-A0AA39WVQ3-F1
#
_cell.length_a   1.000
_cell.length_b   1.000
_cell.length_c   1.000
_cell.angle_alpha   90.00
_cell.angle_beta   90.00
_cell.angle_gamma   90.00
#
_symmetry.space_group_name_H-M   'P 1'
#
loop_
_entity.id
_entity.type
_entity.pdbx_description
1 polymer ?
#
loop_
_entity_poly.entity_id
_entity_poly.type
_entity_poly.pdbx_seq_one_letter_code
_entity_poly.pdbx_strand_id
1 'polypeptide(L)'
;MAEQDNGIADATAAENRERQFNEVTLLESMYPEELQIIKHPKSQDDDFELEVRLDPGHSLSFILSPKTYPASSGPQVFLSFGSDVPNESRRQLRAHLRDIVDRQELGIECVDLIIGDFRQTLDDFNASAPDDVQRAGEQASPNASQNQALRVVLWMHHLLATSKRRAIVQLSKELGLGGFSKPGYPGSVFAEGEATAVRTFVDELKVHLLCWPQHVPMLT
;
A
#
# COMPACT_ATOMS: atom_id res chain seq x y z
N MET A 1 -32.31 -14.69 22.37
CA MET A 1 -30.85 -14.45 22.30
C MET A 1 -30.27 -14.55 20.89
N ALA A 2 -30.96 -15.16 19.91
CA ALA A 2 -30.49 -15.23 18.52
C ALA A 2 -30.80 -13.99 17.65
N GLU A 3 -31.85 -13.22 17.96
CA GLU A 3 -32.25 -12.05 17.14
C GLU A 3 -31.32 -10.83 17.31
N GLN A 4 -30.62 -10.70 18.44
CA GLN A 4 -29.69 -9.59 18.66
C GLN A 4 -28.34 -9.78 17.96
N ASP A 5 -27.92 -11.03 17.76
CA ASP A 5 -26.66 -11.38 17.09
C ASP A 5 -26.74 -11.14 15.57
N ASN A 6 -27.89 -11.45 14.97
CA ASN A 6 -28.12 -11.25 13.53
C ASN A 6 -28.16 -9.76 13.14
N GLY A 7 -28.66 -8.89 14.02
CA GLY A 7 -28.71 -7.44 13.76
C GLY A 7 -27.34 -6.74 13.81
N ILE A 8 -26.39 -7.26 14.59
CA ILE A 8 -25.03 -6.72 14.68
C ILE A 8 -24.22 -7.15 13.45
N ALA A 9 -24.33 -8.42 13.05
CA ALA A 9 -23.65 -8.94 11.86
C ALA A 9 -24.09 -8.21 10.58
N ASP A 10 -25.39 -7.92 10.45
CA ASP A 10 -25.94 -7.18 9.30
C ASP A 10 -25.45 -5.72 9.26
N ALA A 11 -25.36 -5.07 10.43
CA ALA A 11 -24.82 -3.71 10.53
C ALA A 11 -23.33 -3.64 10.17
N THR A 12 -22.52 -4.60 10.65
CA THR A 12 -21.09 -4.70 10.29
C THR A 12 -20.91 -4.99 8.80
N ALA A 13 -21.75 -5.83 8.21
CA ALA A 13 -21.68 -6.11 6.77
C ALA A 13 -22.02 -4.87 5.92
N ALA A 14 -23.00 -4.08 6.33
CA ALA A 14 -23.35 -2.83 5.67
C ALA A 14 -22.22 -1.79 5.77
N GLU A 15 -21.57 -1.65 6.94
CA GLU A 15 -20.42 -0.75 7.12
C GLU A 15 -19.22 -1.20 6.27
N ASN A 16 -18.86 -2.48 6.33
CA ASN A 16 -17.83 -3.06 5.47
C ASN A 16 -18.11 -2.80 4.00
N ARG A 17 -19.37 -2.88 3.58
CA ARG A 17 -19.76 -2.62 2.19
C ARG A 17 -19.53 -1.17 1.77
N GLU A 18 -19.88 -0.20 2.61
CA GLU A 18 -19.59 1.21 2.33
C GLU A 18 -18.09 1.44 2.17
N ARG A 19 -17.30 0.85 3.07
CA ARG A 19 -15.84 0.90 3.04
C ARG A 19 -15.24 0.29 1.77
N GLN A 20 -15.69 -0.90 1.39
CA GLN A 20 -15.30 -1.56 0.14
C GLN A 20 -15.62 -0.70 -1.09
N PHE A 21 -16.80 -0.07 -1.14
CA PHE A 21 -17.17 0.78 -2.26
C PHE A 21 -16.24 2.00 -2.38
N ASN A 22 -15.91 2.62 -1.25
CA ASN A 22 -14.96 3.75 -1.21
C ASN A 22 -13.54 3.32 -1.62
N GLU A 23 -13.08 2.14 -1.19
CA GLU A 23 -11.80 1.57 -1.60
C GLU A 23 -11.77 1.32 -3.10
N VAL A 24 -12.75 0.59 -3.65
CA VAL A 24 -12.81 0.27 -5.08
C VAL A 24 -12.90 1.53 -5.94
N THR A 25 -13.72 2.51 -5.55
CA THR A 25 -13.83 3.79 -6.27
C THR A 25 -12.48 4.49 -6.38
N LEU A 26 -11.63 4.41 -5.35
CA LEU A 26 -10.28 4.94 -5.42
C LEU A 26 -9.40 4.09 -6.34
N LEU A 27 -9.44 2.78 -6.20
CA LEU A 27 -8.64 1.87 -7.02
C LEU A 27 -8.93 2.08 -8.51
N GLU A 28 -10.19 2.32 -8.89
CA GLU A 28 -10.56 2.68 -10.27
C GLU A 28 -9.90 3.97 -10.74
N SER A 29 -9.70 4.92 -9.83
CA SER A 29 -9.01 6.18 -10.12
C SER A 29 -7.49 6.04 -10.15
N MET A 30 -6.92 5.15 -9.34
CA MET A 30 -5.47 4.91 -9.24
C MET A 30 -4.94 4.01 -10.35
N TYR A 31 -5.74 3.01 -10.74
CA TYR A 31 -5.38 1.95 -11.67
C TYR A 31 -6.35 1.87 -12.85
N PRO A 32 -6.60 2.99 -13.57
CA PRO A 32 -7.68 3.07 -14.56
C PRO A 32 -7.51 2.12 -15.77
N GLU A 33 -6.27 1.72 -16.07
CA GLU A 33 -5.96 0.82 -17.20
C GLU A 33 -5.72 -0.63 -16.75
N GLU A 34 -5.53 -0.85 -15.45
CA GLU A 34 -5.02 -2.11 -14.89
C GLU A 34 -6.09 -2.85 -14.06
N LEU A 35 -6.97 -2.10 -13.41
CA LEU A 35 -8.07 -2.64 -12.60
C LEU A 35 -9.29 -2.97 -13.47
N GLN A 36 -9.86 -4.15 -13.24
CA GLN A 36 -11.13 -4.58 -13.80
C GLN A 36 -12.04 -5.09 -12.70
N ILE A 37 -13.28 -4.59 -12.64
CA ILE A 37 -14.28 -5.12 -11.73
C ILE A 37 -14.96 -6.32 -12.41
N ILE A 38 -14.72 -7.51 -11.85
CA ILE A 38 -15.26 -8.77 -12.38
C ILE A 38 -16.72 -8.94 -11.96
N LYS A 39 -17.04 -8.55 -10.72
CA LYS A 39 -18.39 -8.65 -10.17
C LYS A 39 -18.72 -7.41 -9.35
N HIS A 40 -19.66 -6.62 -9.87
CA HIS A 40 -20.37 -5.65 -9.06
C HIS A 40 -21.43 -6.38 -8.22
N PRO A 41 -21.40 -6.21 -6.90
CA PRO A 41 -22.34 -6.87 -6.03
C PRO A 41 -23.73 -6.24 -6.13
N LYS A 42 -24.78 -7.07 -6.24
CA LYS A 42 -26.17 -6.65 -6.48
C LYS A 42 -27.00 -6.69 -5.19
N SER A 43 -26.60 -7.55 -4.26
CA SER A 43 -27.13 -7.71 -2.91
C SER A 43 -26.14 -7.21 -1.85
N GLN A 44 -26.60 -7.03 -0.62
CA GLN A 44 -25.77 -6.74 0.56
C GLN A 44 -24.83 -7.90 0.92
N ASP A 45 -25.22 -9.14 0.62
CA ASP A 45 -24.42 -10.35 0.87
C ASP A 45 -23.43 -10.67 -0.25
N ASP A 46 -23.52 -10.02 -1.41
CA ASP A 46 -22.69 -10.34 -2.55
C ASP A 46 -21.26 -9.82 -2.34
N ASP A 47 -20.27 -10.68 -2.56
CA ASP A 47 -18.87 -10.30 -2.57
C ASP A 47 -18.54 -9.39 -3.76
N PHE A 48 -17.60 -8.47 -3.54
CA PHE A 48 -16.96 -7.69 -4.59
C PHE A 48 -15.81 -8.51 -5.19
N GLU A 49 -15.75 -8.64 -6.51
CA GLU A 49 -14.63 -9.33 -7.19
C GLU A 49 -13.96 -8.38 -8.17
N LEU A 50 -12.65 -8.26 -8.06
CA LEU A 50 -11.82 -7.37 -8.87
C LEU A 50 -10.53 -8.06 -9.28
N GLU A 51 -10.03 -7.70 -10.44
CA GLU A 51 -8.78 -8.17 -11.00
C GLU A 51 -7.87 -6.99 -11.30
N VAL A 52 -6.60 -7.09 -10.90
CA VAL A 52 -5.58 -6.09 -11.16
C VAL A 52 -4.48 -6.75 -11.99
N ARG A 53 -4.27 -6.23 -13.20
CA ARG A 53 -3.16 -6.65 -14.05
C ARG A 53 -1.89 -5.89 -13.66
N LEU A 54 -0.83 -6.62 -13.29
CA LEU A 54 0.44 -6.01 -12.88
C LEU A 54 1.40 -5.91 -14.05
N ASP A 55 1.48 -6.98 -14.84
CA ASP A 55 2.25 -7.08 -16.07
C ASP A 55 1.60 -8.14 -16.99
N PRO A 56 2.10 -8.39 -18.21
CA PRO A 56 1.51 -9.39 -19.12
C PRO A 56 1.48 -10.83 -18.56
N GLY A 57 2.36 -11.14 -17.61
CA GLY A 57 2.51 -12.46 -16.99
C GLY A 57 1.89 -12.61 -15.60
N HIS A 58 1.46 -11.53 -14.94
CA HIS A 58 0.98 -11.57 -13.55
C HIS A 58 -0.29 -10.72 -13.35
N SER A 59 -1.31 -11.32 -12.74
CA SER A 59 -2.49 -10.60 -12.25
C SER A 59 -2.92 -11.07 -10.86
N LEU A 60 -3.50 -10.16 -10.09
CA LEU A 60 -4.08 -10.42 -8.78
C LEU A 60 -5.60 -10.34 -8.86
N SER A 61 -6.29 -11.37 -8.41
CA SER A 61 -7.75 -11.38 -8.25
C SER A 61 -8.08 -11.26 -6.77
N PHE A 62 -8.94 -10.30 -6.40
CA PHE A 62 -9.38 -10.10 -5.03
C PHE A 62 -10.88 -10.39 -4.89
N ILE A 63 -11.24 -11.01 -3.77
CA ILE A 63 -12.62 -11.19 -3.32
C ILE A 63 -12.79 -10.46 -1.99
N LEU A 64 -13.63 -9.43 -1.98
CA LEU A 64 -13.93 -8.61 -0.82
C LEU A 64 -15.30 -9.04 -0.27
N SER A 65 -15.29 -9.81 0.82
CA SER A 65 -16.54 -10.26 1.43
C SER A 65 -17.07 -9.23 2.42
N PRO A 66 -18.30 -8.70 2.26
CA PRO A 66 -18.86 -7.72 3.19
C PRO A 66 -18.99 -8.28 4.61
N LYS A 67 -19.07 -9.60 4.77
CA LYS A 67 -19.17 -10.27 6.08
C LYS A 67 -17.89 -10.18 6.90
N THR A 68 -16.74 -10.01 6.26
CA THR A 68 -15.45 -10.10 6.95
C THR A 68 -14.49 -8.98 6.62
N TYR A 69 -14.39 -8.56 5.37
CA TYR A 69 -13.44 -7.55 4.95
C TYR A 69 -14.05 -6.15 4.96
N PRO A 70 -13.38 -5.11 5.51
CA PRO A 70 -12.06 -5.13 6.15
C PRO A 70 -12.06 -5.43 7.66
N ALA A 71 -13.22 -5.50 8.32
CA ALA A 71 -13.29 -5.50 9.79
C ALA A 71 -12.62 -6.70 10.50
N SER A 72 -12.84 -7.93 10.04
CA SER A 72 -12.48 -9.16 10.75
C SER A 72 -11.51 -10.07 9.98
N SER A 73 -11.34 -9.88 8.67
CA SER A 73 -10.32 -10.56 7.87
C SER A 73 -9.77 -9.65 6.79
N GLY A 74 -8.58 -9.96 6.27
CA GLY A 74 -8.09 -9.42 5.00
C GLY A 74 -8.91 -9.93 3.79
N PRO A 75 -8.63 -9.39 2.59
CA PRO A 75 -9.29 -9.83 1.37
C PRO A 75 -8.77 -11.22 0.96
N GLN A 76 -9.58 -11.99 0.25
CA GLN A 76 -9.05 -13.20 -0.38
C GLN A 76 -8.34 -12.82 -1.67
N VAL A 77 -7.08 -13.22 -1.82
CA VAL A 77 -6.26 -12.82 -2.96
C VAL A 77 -5.69 -14.04 -3.67
N PHE A 78 -5.82 -14.05 -4.99
CA PHE A 78 -5.34 -15.12 -5.85
C PHE A 78 -4.37 -14.56 -6.88
N LEU A 79 -3.22 -15.21 -7.01
CA LEU A 79 -2.23 -14.90 -8.03
C LEU A 79 -2.45 -15.78 -9.26
N SER A 80 -2.60 -15.12 -10.41
CA SER A 80 -2.70 -15.70 -11.73
C SER A 80 -1.41 -15.46 -12.51
N PHE A 81 -1.04 -16.44 -13.34
CA PHE A 81 0.21 -16.42 -14.08
C PHE A 81 -0.03 -16.66 -15.57
N GLY A 82 0.76 -16.00 -16.41
CA GLY A 82 0.92 -16.31 -17.82
C GLY A 82 1.56 -17.70 -18.02
N SER A 83 1.46 -18.21 -19.26
CA SER A 83 2.02 -19.51 -19.65
C SER A 83 3.52 -19.61 -19.38
N ASP A 84 4.22 -18.49 -19.51
CA ASP A 84 5.68 -18.45 -19.61
C ASP A 84 6.40 -18.39 -18.26
N VAL A 85 5.66 -18.27 -17.16
CA VAL A 85 6.23 -18.20 -15.80
C VAL A 85 6.65 -19.60 -15.33
N PRO A 86 7.89 -19.85 -14.87
CA PRO A 86 8.31 -21.17 -14.38
C PRO A 86 7.56 -21.60 -13.11
N ASN A 87 7.35 -22.91 -12.92
CA ASN A 87 6.64 -23.45 -11.76
C ASN A 87 7.30 -23.10 -10.41
N GLU A 88 8.63 -23.00 -10.37
CA GLU A 88 9.36 -22.59 -9.16
C GLU A 88 9.06 -21.14 -8.80
N SER A 89 9.16 -20.23 -9.78
CA SER A 89 8.77 -18.82 -9.64
C SER A 89 7.31 -18.69 -9.20
N ARG A 90 6.39 -19.48 -9.78
CA ARG A 90 4.98 -19.51 -9.36
C ARG A 90 4.83 -19.86 -7.89
N ARG A 91 5.58 -20.85 -7.39
CA ARG A 91 5.54 -21.27 -5.98
C ARG A 91 6.11 -20.18 -5.06
N GLN A 92 7.24 -19.58 -5.43
CA GLN A 92 7.90 -18.53 -4.65
C GLN A 92 7.00 -17.28 -4.57
N LEU A 93 6.48 -16.80 -5.70
CA LEU A 93 5.60 -15.63 -5.73
C LEU A 93 4.28 -15.86 -4.96
N ARG A 94 3.70 -17.08 -5.02
CA ARG A 94 2.55 -17.43 -4.16
C ARG A 94 2.88 -17.43 -2.67
N ALA A 95 4.10 -17.81 -2.30
CA ALA A 95 4.54 -17.77 -0.90
C ALA A 95 4.72 -16.33 -0.43
N HIS A 96 5.35 -15.49 -1.25
CA HIS A 96 5.46 -14.05 -0.96
C HIS A 96 4.09 -13.39 -0.85
N LEU A 97 3.18 -13.60 -1.81
CA LEU A 97 1.83 -13.03 -1.72
C LEU A 97 1.13 -13.40 -0.41
N ARG A 98 1.29 -14.64 0.07
CA ARG A 98 0.71 -15.06 1.33
C ARG A 98 1.27 -14.30 2.52
N ASP A 99 2.59 -14.14 2.58
CA ASP A 99 3.25 -13.31 3.60
C ASP A 99 2.76 -11.86 3.55
N ILE A 100 2.58 -11.30 2.34
CA ILE A 100 2.02 -9.96 2.14
C ILE A 100 0.61 -9.87 2.71
N VAL A 101 -0.26 -10.85 2.47
CA VAL A 101 -1.63 -10.82 3.00
C VAL A 101 -1.65 -11.02 4.51
N ASP A 102 -0.83 -11.93 5.04
CA ASP A 102 -0.80 -12.28 6.47
C ASP A 102 -0.27 -11.15 7.36
N ARG A 103 0.55 -10.25 6.82
CA ARG A 103 1.06 -9.08 7.55
C ARG A 103 0.11 -7.88 7.57
N GLN A 104 -1.00 -7.91 6.82
CA GLN A 104 -1.92 -6.77 6.78
C GLN A 104 -2.70 -6.66 8.08
N GLU A 105 -2.89 -5.43 8.55
CA GLU A 105 -3.67 -5.15 9.74
C GLU A 105 -5.17 -5.33 9.46
N LEU A 106 -5.89 -5.88 10.45
CA LEU A 106 -7.34 -5.98 10.37
C LEU A 106 -7.99 -4.61 10.64
N GLY A 107 -9.18 -4.42 10.07
CA GLY A 107 -9.96 -3.20 10.27
C GLY A 107 -9.54 -2.05 9.35
N ILE A 108 -8.64 -2.26 8.39
CA ILE A 108 -8.27 -1.28 7.36
C ILE A 108 -8.44 -1.84 5.94
N GLU A 109 -8.77 -0.95 5.02
CA GLU A 109 -8.70 -1.14 3.58
C GLU A 109 -7.23 -1.29 3.17
N CYS A 110 -6.90 -2.33 2.40
CA CYS A 110 -5.52 -2.77 2.19
C CYS A 110 -5.25 -3.38 0.81
N VAL A 111 -6.22 -3.34 -0.11
CA VAL A 111 -6.05 -3.86 -1.48
C VAL A 111 -4.91 -3.14 -2.19
N ASP A 112 -4.84 -1.80 -2.08
CA ASP A 112 -3.74 -1.01 -2.65
C ASP A 112 -2.37 -1.38 -2.07
N LEU A 113 -2.30 -1.62 -0.76
CA LEU A 113 -1.06 -2.02 -0.09
C LEU A 113 -0.57 -3.36 -0.63
N ILE A 114 -1.47 -4.33 -0.78
CA ILE A 114 -1.13 -5.65 -1.33
C ILE A 114 -0.65 -5.51 -2.78
N ILE A 115 -1.29 -4.67 -3.59
CA ILE A 115 -0.86 -4.40 -4.97
C ILE A 115 0.56 -3.82 -5.00
N GLY A 116 0.81 -2.76 -4.21
CA GLY A 116 2.11 -2.08 -4.16
C GLY A 116 3.23 -2.98 -3.66
N ASP A 117 3.00 -3.67 -2.54
CA ASP A 117 3.96 -4.61 -1.95
C ASP A 117 4.31 -5.76 -2.88
N PHE A 118 3.30 -6.28 -3.60
CA PHE A 118 3.53 -7.38 -4.53
C PHE A 118 4.23 -6.91 -5.82
N ARG A 119 3.97 -5.67 -6.29
CA ARG A 119 4.76 -5.06 -7.37
C ARG A 119 6.23 -4.95 -7.01
N GLN A 120 6.53 -4.44 -5.81
CA GLN A 120 7.91 -4.38 -5.33
C GLN A 120 8.55 -5.78 -5.27
N THR A 121 7.79 -6.78 -4.83
CA THR A 121 8.26 -8.17 -4.83
C THR A 121 8.57 -8.68 -6.24
N LEU A 122 7.74 -8.36 -7.24
CA LEU A 122 8.01 -8.72 -8.64
C LEU A 122 9.27 -8.03 -9.17
N ASP A 123 9.46 -6.74 -8.86
CA ASP A 123 10.64 -5.99 -9.27
C ASP A 123 11.91 -6.61 -8.66
N ASP A 124 11.91 -6.91 -7.37
CA ASP A 124 13.03 -7.55 -6.67
C ASP A 124 13.31 -8.97 -7.22
N PHE A 125 12.24 -9.70 -7.55
CA PHE A 125 12.32 -11.04 -8.13
C PHE A 125 12.96 -11.02 -9.53
N ASN A 126 12.55 -10.06 -10.36
CA ASN A 126 13.09 -9.89 -11.71
C ASN A 126 14.53 -9.37 -11.68
N ALA A 127 14.86 -8.50 -10.72
CA ALA A 127 16.23 -8.01 -10.52
C ALA A 127 17.18 -9.11 -10.02
N SER A 128 16.66 -10.20 -9.45
CA SER A 128 17.44 -11.34 -8.93
C SER A 128 17.75 -12.41 -10.00
N ALA A 129 17.29 -12.25 -11.24
CA ALA A 129 17.73 -13.07 -12.36
C ALA A 129 19.16 -12.68 -12.75
N PRO A 130 20.10 -13.64 -12.93
CA PRO A 130 21.49 -13.30 -13.20
C PRO A 130 21.62 -12.76 -14.63
N ASP A 131 21.70 -11.43 -14.76
CA ASP A 131 22.34 -10.80 -15.91
C ASP A 131 23.76 -10.42 -15.52
N ASP A 132 24.70 -11.16 -16.11
CA ASP A 132 26.13 -10.97 -15.97
C ASP A 132 26.56 -9.77 -16.83
N VAL A 133 26.33 -8.55 -16.34
CA VAL A 133 27.03 -7.36 -16.85
C VAL A 133 27.44 -6.42 -15.71
N GLN A 134 28.69 -6.62 -15.34
CA GLN A 134 29.58 -5.70 -14.65
C GLN A 134 29.52 -4.26 -15.18
N ARG A 135 29.21 -3.31 -14.28
CA ARG A 135 29.78 -1.94 -14.16
C ARG A 135 29.02 -1.26 -13.02
N ALA A 136 29.61 -0.47 -12.15
CA ALA A 136 30.97 -0.11 -11.78
C ALA A 136 30.74 0.73 -10.51
N GLY A 137 31.62 0.60 -9.51
CA GLY A 137 31.42 1.29 -8.25
C GLY A 137 31.28 2.79 -8.42
N GLU A 138 30.15 3.34 -7.96
CA GLU A 138 30.05 4.76 -7.64
C GLU A 138 30.53 4.95 -6.21
N GLN A 139 31.87 4.94 -6.08
CA GLN A 139 32.49 5.80 -5.10
C GLN A 139 32.28 7.25 -5.54
N ALA A 140 31.15 7.84 -5.14
CA ALA A 140 31.00 9.28 -5.17
C ALA A 140 31.78 9.87 -4.00
N SER A 141 32.88 10.54 -4.33
CA SER A 141 33.76 11.25 -3.40
C SER A 141 32.99 12.28 -2.55
N PRO A 142 33.37 12.48 -1.28
CA PRO A 142 32.83 13.55 -0.45
C PRO A 142 33.58 14.84 -0.77
N ASN A 143 32.99 15.71 -1.59
CA ASN A 143 33.10 17.18 -1.53
C ASN A 143 32.79 17.81 -2.90
N ALA A 144 31.59 18.35 -3.03
CA ALA A 144 31.35 19.59 -3.78
C ALA A 144 30.04 20.23 -3.31
N SER A 145 30.18 21.21 -2.41
CA SER A 145 29.46 22.50 -2.50
C SER A 145 27.94 22.50 -2.35
N GLN A 146 27.52 22.60 -1.09
CA GLN A 146 26.64 23.67 -0.56
C GLN A 146 25.40 24.12 -1.36
N ASN A 147 24.25 23.89 -0.69
CA ASN A 147 23.02 24.69 -0.80
C ASN A 147 22.15 24.48 -2.05
N GLN A 148 22.05 23.24 -2.53
CA GLN A 148 20.98 22.89 -3.47
C GLN A 148 19.67 22.71 -2.69
N ALA A 149 18.68 23.54 -2.99
CA ALA A 149 17.33 23.35 -2.51
C ALA A 149 16.67 22.21 -3.30
N LEU A 150 16.04 21.27 -2.59
CA LEU A 150 15.27 20.16 -3.17
C LEU A 150 13.79 20.37 -2.85
N ARG A 151 12.94 19.97 -3.79
CA ARG A 151 11.48 19.95 -3.63
C ARG A 151 10.96 18.57 -3.93
N VAL A 152 10.09 18.05 -3.07
CA VAL A 152 9.48 16.73 -3.23
C VAL A 152 7.99 16.80 -2.95
N VAL A 153 7.25 15.94 -3.66
CA VAL A 153 5.84 15.66 -3.38
C VAL A 153 5.74 14.19 -3.05
N LEU A 154 5.27 13.89 -1.84
CA LEU A 154 4.93 12.54 -1.41
C LEU A 154 3.43 12.36 -1.52
N TRP A 155 3.01 11.35 -2.27
CA TRP A 155 1.62 10.91 -2.35
C TRP A 155 1.39 9.81 -1.33
N MET A 156 0.33 9.93 -0.53
CA MET A 156 0.00 8.99 0.52
C MET A 156 -1.48 8.64 0.43
N HIS A 157 -1.81 7.37 0.25
CA HIS A 157 -3.20 6.97 0.05
C HIS A 157 -4.07 7.21 1.29
N HIS A 158 -3.49 7.26 2.50
CA HIS A 158 -4.20 7.67 3.73
C HIS A 158 -3.38 8.66 4.60
N LEU A 159 -3.68 9.96 4.50
CA LEU A 159 -3.18 11.00 5.42
C LEU A 159 -4.29 11.52 6.37
N LEU A 160 -5.11 10.61 6.89
CA LEU A 160 -6.22 10.94 7.80
C LEU A 160 -5.78 10.87 9.28
N ALA A 161 -4.88 9.95 9.62
CA ALA A 161 -4.39 9.76 10.98
C ALA A 161 -3.73 11.04 11.53
N THR A 162 -4.28 11.57 12.63
CA THR A 162 -3.75 12.74 13.34
C THR A 162 -2.33 12.51 13.84
N SER A 163 -1.98 11.27 14.18
CA SER A 163 -0.62 10.83 14.54
C SER A 163 0.37 11.02 13.38
N LYS A 164 0.05 10.48 12.19
CA LYS A 164 0.89 10.64 10.97
C LYS A 164 1.09 12.11 10.63
N ARG A 165 0.03 12.92 10.73
CA ARG A 165 0.10 14.38 10.49
C ARG A 165 0.98 15.11 11.49
N ARG A 166 0.90 14.76 12.78
CA ARG A 166 1.78 15.33 13.81
C ARG A 166 3.23 14.92 13.58
N ALA A 167 3.49 13.68 13.22
CA ALA A 167 4.83 13.18 12.90
C ALA A 167 5.44 13.93 11.71
N ILE A 168 4.69 14.10 10.61
CA ILE A 168 5.12 14.86 9.43
C ILE A 168 5.47 16.31 9.83
N VAL A 169 4.59 17.01 10.56
CA VAL A 169 4.84 18.40 10.97
C VAL A 169 6.04 18.51 11.91
N GLN A 170 6.20 17.55 12.82
CA GLN A 170 7.31 17.53 13.77
C GLN A 170 8.64 17.31 13.05
N LEU A 171 8.71 16.29 12.19
CA LEU A 171 9.89 15.96 11.41
C LEU A 171 10.28 17.10 10.45
N SER A 172 9.31 17.75 9.79
CA SER A 172 9.58 18.93 8.96
C SER A 172 10.19 20.08 9.74
N LYS A 173 9.76 20.31 11.00
CA LYS A 173 10.32 21.37 11.86
C LYS A 173 11.74 21.03 12.30
N GLU A 174 12.00 19.79 12.68
CA GLU A 174 13.32 19.33 13.10
C GLU A 174 14.36 19.46 11.99
N LEU A 175 13.95 19.18 10.75
CA LEU A 175 14.80 19.28 9.56
C LEU A 175 14.79 20.68 8.91
N GLY A 176 14.06 21.65 9.47
CA GLY A 176 14.00 23.03 8.96
C GLY A 176 13.37 23.15 7.57
N LEU A 177 12.45 22.25 7.23
CA LEU A 177 11.80 22.19 5.92
C LEU A 177 10.54 23.07 5.87
N GLY A 178 10.35 23.73 4.73
CA GLY A 178 9.11 24.39 4.36
C GLY A 178 8.17 23.42 3.63
N GLY A 179 6.87 23.70 3.65
CA GLY A 179 5.92 22.93 2.86
C GLY A 179 4.51 22.89 3.43
N PHE A 180 3.70 21.98 2.91
CA PHE A 180 2.33 21.80 3.35
C PHE A 180 1.88 20.36 3.14
N SER A 181 0.97 19.90 3.99
CA SER A 181 0.31 18.61 3.82
C SER A 181 -1.17 18.83 3.55
N LYS A 182 -1.70 18.24 2.47
CA LYS A 182 -3.14 18.13 2.25
C LYS A 182 -3.62 16.81 2.86
N PRO A 183 -4.33 16.84 4.01
CA PRO A 183 -4.98 15.64 4.53
C PRO A 183 -6.15 15.25 3.61
N GLY A 184 -6.34 13.94 3.40
CA GLY A 184 -7.41 13.45 2.55
C GLY A 184 -7.11 12.07 1.98
N TYR A 185 -7.87 11.77 0.93
CA TYR A 185 -7.85 10.51 0.20
C TYR A 185 -7.84 10.82 -1.31
N PRO A 186 -6.67 10.81 -1.98
CA PRO A 186 -5.34 10.64 -1.41
C PRO A 186 -4.89 11.89 -0.63
N GLY A 187 -4.05 11.67 0.37
CA GLY A 187 -3.29 12.73 1.03
C GLY A 187 -2.02 13.05 0.25
N SER A 188 -1.52 14.27 0.40
CA SER A 188 -0.22 14.64 -0.16
C SER A 188 0.59 15.49 0.80
N VAL A 189 1.90 15.32 0.75
CA VAL A 189 2.87 16.11 1.51
C VAL A 189 3.83 16.76 0.53
N PHE A 190 3.82 18.09 0.48
CA PHE A 190 4.82 18.88 -0.21
C PHE A 190 5.88 19.31 0.79
N ALA A 191 7.15 19.09 0.47
CA ALA A 191 8.28 19.54 1.27
C ALA A 191 9.37 20.17 0.40
N GLU A 192 9.93 21.28 0.87
CA GLU A 192 11.04 21.97 0.25
C GLU A 192 12.07 22.43 1.28
N GLY A 193 13.34 22.39 0.91
CA GLY A 193 14.43 22.81 1.79
C GLY A 193 15.78 22.35 1.29
N GLU A 194 16.78 22.33 2.16
CA GLU A 194 18.13 21.87 1.83
C GLU A 194 18.09 20.38 1.40
N ALA A 195 18.82 20.03 0.34
CA ALA A 195 18.69 18.72 -0.29
C ALA A 195 19.00 17.54 0.63
N THR A 196 19.96 17.65 1.55
CA THR A 196 20.23 16.58 2.53
C THR A 196 19.07 16.44 3.52
N ALA A 197 18.54 17.56 4.04
CA ALA A 197 17.39 17.57 4.94
C ALA A 197 16.13 16.99 4.28
N VAL A 198 15.86 17.33 3.01
CA VAL A 198 14.71 16.79 2.27
C VAL A 198 14.87 15.29 2.00
N ARG A 199 16.08 14.81 1.68
CA ARG A 199 16.33 13.36 1.53
C ARG A 199 16.14 12.61 2.83
N THR A 200 16.70 13.11 3.93
CA THR A 200 16.49 12.56 5.27
C THR A 200 15.00 12.54 5.64
N PHE A 201 14.25 13.59 5.32
CA PHE A 201 12.80 13.62 5.53
C PHE A 201 12.07 12.53 4.76
N VAL A 202 12.43 12.32 3.48
CA VAL A 202 11.83 11.25 2.66
C VAL A 202 12.18 9.87 3.21
N ASP A 203 13.43 9.65 3.60
CA ASP A 203 13.88 8.35 4.12
C ASP A 203 13.23 8.04 5.48
N GLU A 204 13.17 9.01 6.38
CA GLU A 204 12.49 8.88 7.67
C GLU A 204 10.98 8.65 7.49
N LEU A 205 10.32 9.35 6.56
CA LEU A 205 8.91 9.07 6.26
C LEU A 205 8.70 7.70 5.63
N LYS A 206 9.62 7.22 4.79
CA LYS A 206 9.56 5.85 4.25
C LYS A 206 9.70 4.83 5.37
N VAL A 207 10.65 5.00 6.28
CA VAL A 207 10.83 4.10 7.42
C VAL A 207 9.65 4.16 8.39
N HIS A 208 9.20 5.36 8.78
CA HIS A 208 8.16 5.55 9.80
C HIS A 208 6.72 5.42 9.27
N LEU A 209 6.45 5.66 7.99
CA LEU A 209 5.07 5.66 7.46
C LEU A 209 4.81 4.58 6.40
N LEU A 210 5.84 4.08 5.71
CA LEU A 210 5.73 2.99 4.74
C LEU A 210 6.20 1.63 5.30
N CYS A 211 6.93 1.58 6.42
CA CYS A 211 7.48 0.34 7.00
C CYS A 211 7.02 0.02 8.43
N TRP A 212 6.03 0.73 8.99
CA TRP A 212 5.56 0.43 10.36
C TRP A 212 4.39 -0.56 10.35
N PRO A 213 4.55 -1.81 10.88
CA PRO A 213 3.46 -2.48 11.57
C PRO A 213 3.18 -1.72 12.86
N GLN A 214 1.93 -1.46 13.21
CA GLN A 214 1.54 -0.76 14.43
C GLN A 214 1.84 -1.59 15.68
N HIS A 215 3.12 -1.69 16.06
CA HIS A 215 3.51 -2.10 17.40
C HIS A 215 3.69 -0.85 18.25
N VAL A 216 2.62 -0.46 18.95
CA VAL A 216 2.69 0.51 20.03
C VAL A 216 3.17 -0.25 21.28
N PRO A 217 4.36 0.04 21.85
CA PRO A 217 4.70 -0.50 23.15
C PRO A 217 3.84 0.20 24.21
N MET A 218 2.98 -0.57 24.88
CA MET A 218 2.41 -0.15 26.16
C MET A 218 3.57 0.06 27.14
N LEU A 219 3.86 1.32 27.46
CA LEU A 219 4.71 1.67 28.59
C LEU A 219 3.90 1.60 29.89
N THR A 220 4.35 0.69 30.76
CA THR A 220 4.12 0.54 32.21
C THR A 220 2.71 0.24 32.72
#